data_AF-A0A9R1KPL7-F1
#
_entry.id   AF-A0A9R1KPL7-F1
#
_cell.length_a   1.000
_cell.length_b   1.000
_cell.length_c   1.000
_cell.angle_alpha   90.00
_cell.angle_beta   90.00
_cell.angle_gamma   90.00
#
_symmetry.space_group_name_H-M   'P 1'
#
loop_
_entity.id
_entity.type
_entity.pdbx_description
1 polymer ?
#
loop_
_entity_poly.entity_id
_entity_poly.type
_entity_poly.pdbx_seq_one_letter_code
_entity_poly.pdbx_strand_id
1 'polypeptide(L)'
;MEACKTVSACTTGAAQGTHVFDILGYSKLRGMGNEPESFILSVIFTVGDHDWAIRLYPDGFQKESEVHKTEPRVFNSDDTTKFAPQTSQFKRQSDIEGSAYLR
;
A
#
# COMPACT_ATOMS: atom_id res chain seq x y z
N MET A 1 47.38 14.12 -24.65
CA MET A 1 47.16 13.70 -23.25
C MET A 1 46.06 12.67 -23.29
N GLU A 2 46.39 11.42 -22.96
CA GLU A 2 45.41 10.32 -22.91
C GLU A 2 44.48 10.52 -21.71
N ALA A 3 43.18 10.32 -21.91
CA ALA A 3 42.17 10.50 -20.87
C ALA A 3 42.12 9.27 -19.95
N CYS A 4 42.33 9.46 -18.65
CA CYS A 4 42.13 8.42 -17.64
C CYS A 4 40.62 8.32 -17.32
N LYS A 5 39.97 7.21 -17.69
CA LYS A 5 38.55 6.97 -17.44
C LYS A 5 38.38 5.98 -16.29
N THR A 6 37.75 6.42 -15.22
CA THR A 6 37.35 5.56 -14.10
C THR A 6 35.86 5.24 -14.22
N VAL A 7 35.50 3.98 -14.02
CA VAL A 7 34.11 3.51 -13.99
C VAL A 7 33.90 2.81 -12.65
N SER A 8 32.82 3.16 -11.95
CA SER A 8 32.32 2.39 -10.82
C SER A 8 30.87 2.00 -11.06
N ALA A 9 30.47 0.85 -10.54
CA ALA A 9 29.10 0.36 -10.55
C ALA A 9 28.72 -0.04 -9.13
N CYS A 10 27.50 0.33 -8.72
CA CYS A 10 26.87 -0.13 -7.50
C CYS A 10 25.72 -1.06 -7.90
N THR A 11 25.72 -2.28 -7.37
CA THR A 11 24.62 -3.23 -7.54
C THR A 11 24.06 -3.52 -6.17
N THR A 12 22.91 -2.94 -5.85
CA THR A 12 22.16 -3.29 -4.64
C THR A 12 21.39 -4.58 -4.90
N GLY A 13 21.78 -5.66 -4.22
CA GLY A 13 21.00 -6.90 -4.19
C GLY A 13 19.71 -6.67 -3.42
N ALA A 14 18.59 -7.19 -3.93
CA ALA A 14 17.35 -7.23 -3.16
C ALA A 14 17.51 -8.29 -2.05
N ALA A 15 17.35 -7.89 -0.79
CA ALA A 15 17.32 -8.84 0.31
C ALA A 15 16.02 -9.64 0.26
N GLN A 16 16.13 -10.96 0.38
CA GLN A 16 14.99 -11.88 0.44
C GLN A 16 15.08 -12.72 1.71
N GLY A 17 13.93 -12.98 2.32
CA GLY A 17 13.81 -13.86 3.48
C GLY A 17 12.44 -14.50 3.51
N THR A 18 12.34 -15.65 4.17
CA THR A 18 11.09 -16.41 4.29
C THR A 18 10.82 -16.65 5.76
N HIS A 19 9.67 -16.18 6.23
CA HIS A 19 9.17 -16.41 7.57
C HIS A 19 7.84 -17.17 7.50
N VAL A 20 7.74 -18.28 8.22
CA VAL A 20 6.52 -19.08 8.33
C VAL A 20 5.91 -18.83 9.71
N PHE A 21 4.65 -18.41 9.73
CA PHE A 21 3.91 -18.09 10.94
C PHE A 21 2.62 -18.91 11.00
N ASP A 22 2.68 -20.03 11.72
CA ASP A 22 1.56 -20.96 11.85
C ASP A 22 0.62 -20.54 12.99
N ILE A 23 -0.68 -20.47 12.70
CA ILE A 23 -1.71 -20.14 13.68
C ILE A 23 -2.64 -21.34 13.86
N LEU A 24 -2.40 -22.07 14.94
CA LEU A 24 -3.20 -23.24 15.29
C LEU A 24 -4.47 -22.81 16.04
N GLY A 25 -5.60 -23.39 15.66
CA GLY A 25 -6.87 -23.14 16.35
C GLY A 25 -7.42 -21.72 16.14
N TYR A 26 -7.19 -21.12 14.97
CA TYR A 26 -7.65 -19.77 14.60
C TYR A 26 -9.10 -19.44 15.01
N SER A 27 -10.01 -20.41 14.92
CA SER A 27 -11.42 -20.21 15.31
C SER A 27 -11.63 -19.76 16.76
N LYS A 28 -10.71 -20.10 17.66
CA LYS A 28 -10.75 -19.68 19.07
C LYS A 28 -10.30 -18.24 19.29
N LEU A 29 -9.64 -17.65 18.31
CA LEU A 29 -9.12 -16.28 18.35
C LEU A 29 -10.15 -15.27 17.83
N ARG A 30 -11.29 -15.76 17.32
CA ARG A 30 -12.43 -14.92 16.93
C ARG A 30 -13.14 -14.39 18.17
N GLY A 31 -13.61 -13.15 18.10
CA GLY A 31 -14.22 -12.44 19.25
C GLY A 31 -13.22 -11.75 20.16
N MET A 32 -11.98 -11.55 19.71
CA MET A 32 -10.95 -10.76 20.37
C MET A 32 -11.20 -9.24 20.24
N GLY A 33 -12.11 -8.84 19.35
CA GLY A 33 -12.54 -7.46 19.17
C GLY A 33 -11.71 -6.71 18.12
N ASN A 34 -12.08 -5.44 17.92
CA ASN A 34 -11.47 -4.56 16.90
C ASN A 34 -10.58 -3.48 17.51
N GLU A 35 -10.21 -3.63 18.78
CA GLU A 35 -9.37 -2.67 19.49
C GLU A 35 -7.94 -2.67 18.91
N PRO A 36 -7.18 -1.56 19.07
CA PRO A 36 -5.83 -1.47 18.51
C PRO A 36 -4.87 -2.56 18.99
N GLU A 37 -5.14 -3.14 20.16
CA GLU A 37 -4.35 -4.19 20.80
C GLU A 37 -4.89 -5.61 20.54
N SER A 38 -6.03 -5.73 19.85
CA SER A 38 -6.65 -7.01 19.49
C SER A 38 -5.98 -7.65 18.27
N PHE A 39 -4.67 -7.92 18.38
CA PHE A 39 -3.92 -8.67 17.37
C PHE A 39 -3.04 -9.77 17.95
N ILE A 40 -2.64 -10.69 17.08
CA ILE A 40 -1.62 -11.69 17.32
C ILE A 40 -0.36 -11.24 16.59
N LEU A 41 0.78 -11.27 17.28
CA LEU A 41 2.07 -10.88 16.75
C LEU A 41 2.93 -12.12 16.46
N SER A 42 3.59 -12.16 15.31
CA SER A 42 4.64 -13.14 15.05
C SER A 42 5.88 -12.85 15.90
N VAL A 43 6.84 -13.78 15.90
CA VAL A 43 8.20 -13.44 16.32
C VAL A 43 8.81 -12.40 15.38
N ILE A 44 9.77 -11.63 15.90
CA ILE A 44 10.57 -10.72 15.10
C ILE A 44 11.54 -11.54 14.24
N PHE A 45 11.66 -11.19 12.95
CA PHE A 45 12.60 -11.81 12.03
C PHE A 45 13.32 -10.75 11.19
N THR A 46 14.61 -10.98 10.91
CA THR A 46 15.46 -9.98 10.24
C THR A 46 15.62 -10.30 8.76
N VAL A 47 15.35 -9.33 7.88
CA VAL A 47 15.56 -9.43 6.43
C VAL A 47 16.05 -8.09 5.91
N GLY A 48 17.19 -8.09 5.20
CA GLY A 48 17.77 -6.88 4.62
C GLY A 48 18.13 -5.83 5.66
N ASP A 49 18.71 -6.25 6.80
CA ASP A 49 19.10 -5.40 7.93
C ASP A 49 17.94 -4.66 8.61
N HIS A 50 16.71 -5.12 8.40
CA HIS A 50 15.51 -4.61 9.06
C HIS A 50 14.85 -5.74 9.86
N ASP A 51 14.31 -5.38 11.02
CA ASP A 51 13.51 -6.27 11.85
C ASP A 51 12.03 -6.15 11.49
N TRP A 52 11.43 -7.28 11.17
CA TRP A 52 10.06 -7.41 10.71
C TRP A 52 9.23 -8.25 11.68
N ALA A 53 7.93 -7.98 11.75
CA ALA A 53 6.97 -8.85 12.42
C ALA A 53 5.61 -8.73 11.71
N ILE A 54 4.81 -9.80 11.77
CA ILE A 54 3.46 -9.87 11.20
C ILE A 54 2.45 -9.64 12.31
N ARG A 55 1.53 -8.68 12.12
CA ARG A 55 0.36 -8.47 12.98
C ARG A 55 -0.89 -8.99 12.31
N LEU A 56 -1.61 -9.89 12.96
CA LEU A 56 -2.88 -10.42 12.49
C LEU A 56 -4.02 -10.00 13.41
N TYR A 57 -5.07 -9.41 12.83
CA TYR A 57 -6.29 -9.02 13.52
C TYR A 57 -7.42 -10.00 13.17
N PRO A 58 -7.78 -10.95 14.06
CA PRO A 58 -8.72 -12.02 13.72
C PRO A 58 -10.13 -11.54 13.35
N ASP A 59 -10.54 -10.41 13.93
CA ASP A 59 -11.87 -9.79 13.72
C ASP A 59 -11.81 -8.56 12.80
N GLY A 60 -10.62 -8.22 12.30
CA GLY A 60 -10.36 -7.03 11.52
C GLY A 60 -9.82 -5.86 12.35
N PHE A 61 -9.37 -4.82 11.66
CA PHE A 61 -8.87 -3.60 12.28
C PHE A 61 -9.78 -2.44 11.88
N GLN A 62 -10.44 -1.82 12.87
CA GLN A 62 -11.17 -0.59 12.62
C GLN A 62 -10.18 0.57 12.66
N LYS A 63 -9.67 0.95 11.48
CA LYS A 63 -9.04 2.25 11.35
C LYS A 63 -10.17 3.27 11.47
N GLU A 64 -10.10 4.14 12.46
CA GLU A 64 -10.96 5.32 12.52
C GLU A 64 -10.68 6.12 11.24
N SER A 65 -11.48 5.86 10.21
CA SER A 65 -11.45 6.66 9.00
C SER A 65 -12.04 8.01 9.41
N GLU A 66 -11.28 9.09 9.22
CA GLU A 66 -11.89 10.40 9.02
C GLU A 66 -12.77 10.27 7.77
N VAL A 67 -14.00 9.82 8.00
CA VAL A 67 -15.06 9.85 7.00
C VAL A 67 -15.24 11.33 6.73
N HIS A 68 -14.65 11.80 5.63
CA HIS A 68 -15.18 12.97 4.97
C HIS A 68 -16.61 12.58 4.62
N LYS A 69 -17.56 13.00 5.47
CA LYS A 69 -18.99 12.91 5.19
C LYS A 69 -19.20 13.69 3.90
N THR A 70 -19.09 12.98 2.78
CA THR A 70 -19.63 13.45 1.53
C THR A 70 -21.11 13.18 1.66
N GLU A 71 -21.87 14.28 1.71
CA GLU A 71 -23.33 14.25 1.73
C GLU A 71 -23.86 13.25 0.69
N PRO A 72 -25.03 12.61 0.95
CA PRO A 72 -25.58 11.61 0.05
C PRO A 72 -25.58 12.12 -1.39
N ARG A 73 -24.74 11.52 -2.25
CA ARG A 73 -24.73 11.84 -3.68
C ARG A 73 -26.09 11.45 -4.26
N VAL A 74 -26.93 12.43 -4.53
CA VAL A 74 -28.17 12.24 -5.28
C VAL A 74 -27.77 11.84 -6.69
N PHE A 75 -28.21 10.65 -7.12
CA PHE A 75 -27.94 10.16 -8.46
C PHE A 75 -28.81 10.94 -9.46
N ASN A 76 -28.22 11.94 -10.11
CA ASN A 76 -28.88 12.64 -11.19
C ASN A 76 -28.74 11.80 -12.48
N SER A 77 -29.88 11.33 -13.00
CA SER A 77 -29.91 10.53 -14.23
C SER A 77 -29.34 11.30 -15.42
N ASP A 78 -29.52 12.63 -15.43
CA ASP A 78 -29.09 13.53 -16.50
C ASP A 78 -27.63 13.97 -16.37
N ASP A 79 -26.98 13.63 -15.24
CA ASP A 79 -25.56 13.88 -15.05
C ASP A 79 -24.72 12.85 -15.83
N THR A 80 -24.28 13.28 -17.01
CA THR A 80 -23.44 12.49 -17.91
C THR A 80 -21.97 12.43 -17.48
N THR A 81 -21.58 13.19 -16.44
CA THR A 81 -20.20 13.17 -15.90
C THR A 81 -19.90 11.92 -15.08
N LYS A 82 -20.92 11.10 -14.77
CA LYS A 82 -20.81 9.83 -14.05
C LYS A 82 -20.10 8.71 -14.83
N PHE A 83 -19.95 8.87 -16.14
CA PHE A 83 -19.22 7.92 -16.97
C PHE A 83 -17.80 8.44 -17.21
N ALA A 84 -16.81 7.55 -17.15
CA ALA A 84 -15.48 7.86 -17.63
C ALA A 84 -15.60 8.48 -19.05
N PRO A 85 -14.90 9.59 -19.34
CA PRO A 85 -15.07 10.31 -20.59
C PRO A 85 -14.95 9.31 -21.76
N GLN A 86 -15.96 9.31 -22.64
CA GLN A 86 -16.06 8.35 -23.75
C GLN A 86 -14.97 8.55 -24.82
N THR A 87 -14.10 9.55 -24.64
CA THR A 87 -12.87 9.69 -25.41
C THR A 87 -11.74 9.13 -24.57
N SER A 88 -11.17 8.01 -25.01
CA SER A 88 -9.93 7.48 -24.44
C SER A 88 -8.79 8.44 -24.74
N GLN A 89 -8.68 9.54 -23.99
CA GLN A 89 -7.54 10.43 -24.05
C GLN A 89 -6.42 9.84 -23.20
N PHE A 90 -5.75 8.83 -23.75
CA PHE A 90 -4.48 8.38 -23.18
C PHE A 90 -3.47 9.53 -23.29
N LYS A 91 -3.23 10.20 -22.16
CA LYS A 91 -2.15 11.19 -22.05
C LYS A 91 -0.83 10.45 -21.92
N ARG A 92 0.18 10.90 -22.66
CA ARG A 92 1.54 10.39 -22.49
C ARG A 92 2.09 10.88 -21.16
N GLN A 93 2.94 10.08 -20.53
CA GLN A 93 3.50 10.37 -19.21
C GLN A 93 4.22 11.73 -19.16
N SER A 94 4.87 12.14 -20.25
CA SER A 94 5.50 13.45 -20.41
C SER A 94 4.54 14.64 -20.23
N ASP A 95 3.27 14.46 -20.55
CA ASP A 95 2.26 15.53 -20.51
C ASP A 95 1.70 15.72 -19.09
N ILE A 96 1.91 14.74 -18.20
CA ILE A 96 1.50 14.76 -16.79
C ILE A 96 2.59 15.45 -15.96
N GLU A 97 3.86 15.10 -16.20
CA GLU A 97 5.02 15.61 -15.45
C GLU A 97 5.30 17.09 -15.75
N GLY A 98 4.88 17.61 -16.92
CA GLY A 98 4.92 19.03 -17.26
C GLY A 98 3.69 19.85 -16.82
N SER A 99 2.68 19.22 -16.21
CA SER A 99 1.44 19.90 -15.85
C SER A 99 1.51 20.55 -14.47
N ALA A 100 0.80 21.66 -14.30
CA ALA A 100 0.73 22.41 -13.05
C ALA A 100 0.09 21.64 -11.87
N TYR A 101 -0.38 20.41 -12.07
CA TYR A 101 -0.92 19.55 -11.01
C TYR A 101 0.17 18.92 -10.15
N LEU A 102 1.40 18.85 -10.65
CA LEU A 102 2.55 18.25 -9.94
C LEU A 102 3.65 19.28 -9.64
N ARG A 103 3.33 20.57 -9.72
CA ARG A 103 4.28 21.66 -9.43
C ARG A 103 3.88 22.43 -8.19
#